data_AF-A0A239C6P6-F1
#
_entry.id   AF-A0A239C6P6-F1
#
_cell.length_a   1.000
_cell.length_b   1.000
_cell.length_c   1.000
_cell.angle_alpha   90.00
_cell.angle_beta   90.00
_cell.angle_gamma   90.00
#
_symmetry.space_group_name_H-M   'P 1'
#
loop_
_entity.id
_entity.type
_entity.pdbx_description
1 polymer ?
#
loop_
_entity_poly.entity_id
_entity_poly.type
_entity_poly.pdbx_seq_one_letter_code
_entity_poly.pdbx_strand_id
1 'polypeptide(L)'
;MSGQKNAGMRDIALDYALPLLVLAQDVLTTLMPRADKLGPMREQLRGWHYLVGTLLLVLAAVRLWRWFRGQAPQPVPALPPRARTWAMGLVLATYTLFFITPLFGYLVAWSHDMPVHYGPLPALPALIGENRNVWVFTGYFHSGISTSLLVLKLGVLISAVYFLFRHGKGLFAAFPRGFGLYVLLSFSVSLFALSTFKSYDRGPYVVAIFLAICAVIWGLARLVRRGKAGSSGEGAPKGAVFAGIGALALIGLGLYGPYALFRVSPFPKGEMVQAEAHITSHETPLVVEPLPPETDFERQVRAETFKWCVFCHTFNKGGGHLVGPNLYAIMGQRMASVPNFPYSESLAARGKAGEVWTDAALAEFLANPDAFAPGTGMIISSGNITDPARQQAIITILKRETGSAAP
;
A
#
# COMPACT_ATOMS: atom_id res chain seq x y z
N MET A 1 -8.45 45.99 -5.29
CA MET A 1 -7.83 45.08 -6.30
C MET A 1 -6.73 44.15 -5.74
N SER A 2 -5.99 44.51 -4.67
CA SER A 2 -4.95 43.63 -4.09
C SER A 2 -5.49 42.38 -3.38
N GLY A 3 -6.63 42.49 -2.67
CA GLY A 3 -7.24 41.36 -1.95
C GLY A 3 -7.73 40.21 -2.83
N GLN A 4 -8.29 40.50 -4.01
CA GLN A 4 -8.76 39.50 -4.97
C GLN A 4 -7.59 38.78 -5.68
N LYS A 5 -6.51 39.51 -6.01
CA LYS A 5 -5.28 38.91 -6.55
C LYS A 5 -4.62 37.96 -5.53
N ASN A 6 -4.58 38.36 -4.26
CA ASN A 6 -4.02 37.54 -3.19
C ASN A 6 -4.86 36.28 -2.91
N ALA A 7 -6.19 36.38 -2.96
CA ALA A 7 -7.08 35.22 -2.86
C ALA A 7 -6.85 34.23 -4.01
N GLY A 8 -6.77 34.72 -5.26
CA GLY A 8 -6.48 33.88 -6.42
C GLY A 8 -5.11 33.19 -6.37
N MET A 9 -4.08 33.86 -5.86
CA MET A 9 -2.74 33.29 -5.71
C MET A 9 -2.66 32.21 -4.63
N ARG A 10 -3.40 32.37 -3.51
CA ARG A 10 -3.53 31.35 -2.46
C ARG A 10 -4.23 30.08 -2.96
N ASP A 11 -5.20 30.23 -3.85
CA ASP A 11 -5.92 29.09 -4.44
C ASP A 11 -5.02 28.27 -5.36
N ILE A 12 -4.23 28.97 -6.18
CA ILE A 12 -3.21 28.33 -7.05
C ILE A 12 -2.18 27.59 -6.19
N ALA A 13 -1.68 28.20 -5.12
CA ALA A 13 -0.70 27.54 -4.25
C ALA A 13 -1.26 26.22 -3.68
N LEU A 14 -2.50 26.22 -3.18
CA LEU A 14 -3.12 25.01 -2.64
C LEU A 14 -3.42 23.96 -3.73
N ASP A 15 -3.71 24.39 -4.97
CA ASP A 15 -3.99 23.50 -6.12
C ASP A 15 -2.77 22.68 -6.52
N TYR A 16 -1.56 23.21 -6.33
CA TYR A 16 -0.31 22.50 -6.65
C TYR A 16 0.37 21.89 -5.42
N ALA A 17 0.24 22.49 -4.23
CA ALA A 17 0.90 22.00 -3.02
C ALA A 17 0.44 20.57 -2.65
N LEU A 18 -0.87 20.31 -2.67
CA LEU A 18 -1.42 18.98 -2.37
C LEU A 18 -0.88 17.91 -3.33
N PRO A 19 -1.04 18.05 -4.66
CA PRO A 19 -0.36 17.20 -5.64
C PRO A 19 1.12 16.90 -5.39
N LEU A 20 1.92 17.94 -5.14
CA LEU A 20 3.36 17.79 -4.99
C LEU A 20 3.70 16.99 -3.74
N LEU A 21 3.00 17.23 -2.63
CA LEU A 21 3.15 16.45 -1.42
C LEU A 21 2.74 14.99 -1.62
N VAL A 22 1.68 14.71 -2.39
CA VAL A 22 1.30 13.32 -2.68
C VAL A 22 2.35 12.63 -3.55
N LEU A 23 2.93 13.33 -4.53
CA LEU A 23 4.03 12.77 -5.32
C LEU A 23 5.25 12.47 -4.44
N ALA A 24 5.61 13.37 -3.53
CA ALA A 24 6.66 13.12 -2.55
C ALA A 24 6.32 11.90 -1.67
N GLN A 25 5.07 11.80 -1.22
CA GLN A 25 4.58 10.66 -0.44
C GLN A 25 4.67 9.34 -1.22
N ASP A 26 4.29 9.32 -2.50
CA ASP A 26 4.38 8.14 -3.37
C ASP A 26 5.84 7.68 -3.56
N VAL A 27 6.78 8.62 -3.67
CA VAL A 27 8.22 8.29 -3.74
C VAL A 27 8.69 7.71 -2.41
N LEU A 28 8.33 8.33 -1.28
CA LEU A 28 8.69 7.83 0.06
C LEU A 28 8.14 6.43 0.29
N THR A 29 6.89 6.15 -0.08
CA THR A 29 6.29 4.80 0.05
C THR A 29 6.86 3.79 -0.93
N THR A 30 7.45 4.24 -2.04
CA THR A 30 8.21 3.37 -2.95
C THR A 30 9.55 2.99 -2.34
N LEU A 31 10.30 3.97 -1.81
CA LEU A 31 11.66 3.75 -1.29
C LEU A 31 11.67 3.03 0.05
N MET A 32 10.74 3.36 0.95
CA MET A 32 10.74 2.87 2.32
C MET A 32 10.79 1.33 2.41
N PRO A 33 9.91 0.55 1.73
CA PRO A 33 9.97 -0.93 1.70
C PRO A 33 11.30 -1.49 1.20
N ARG A 34 12.09 -0.72 0.47
CA ARG A 34 13.35 -1.19 -0.12
C ARG A 34 14.57 -0.87 0.72
N ALA A 35 14.43 0.00 1.72
CA ALA A 35 15.46 0.24 2.73
C ALA A 35 15.51 -0.92 3.72
N ASP A 36 16.73 -1.23 4.19
CA ASP A 36 16.94 -2.17 5.28
C ASP A 36 16.09 -1.79 6.49
N LYS A 37 15.27 -2.71 6.98
CA LYS A 37 14.24 -2.44 8.00
C LYS A 37 14.83 -1.98 9.33
N LEU A 38 16.04 -2.41 9.64
CA LEU A 38 16.77 -2.04 10.86
C LEU A 38 17.80 -0.92 10.62
N GLY A 39 17.99 -0.50 9.37
CA GLY A 39 18.98 0.50 9.00
C GLY A 39 18.52 1.95 9.28
N PRO A 40 19.46 2.88 9.51
CA PRO A 40 19.15 4.29 9.81
C PRO A 40 18.41 5.00 8.67
N MET A 41 18.62 4.56 7.43
CA MET A 41 17.90 5.10 6.26
C MET A 41 16.39 4.84 6.36
N ARG A 42 15.97 3.68 6.87
CA ARG A 42 14.54 3.36 7.03
C ARG A 42 13.87 4.31 8.03
N GLU A 43 14.57 4.65 9.12
CA GLU A 43 14.07 5.61 10.10
C GLU A 43 13.90 7.00 9.48
N GLN A 44 14.89 7.48 8.72
CA GLN A 44 14.80 8.77 8.05
C GLN A 44 13.63 8.81 7.05
N LEU A 45 13.49 7.78 6.21
CA LEU A 45 12.38 7.69 5.25
C LEU A 45 11.01 7.65 5.96
N ARG A 46 10.92 6.97 7.11
CA ARG A 46 9.73 6.96 7.97
C ARG A 46 9.42 8.35 8.54
N GLY A 47 10.41 9.08 9.06
CA GLY A 47 10.23 10.45 9.53
C GLY A 47 9.75 11.41 8.43
N TRP A 48 10.32 11.31 7.24
CA TRP A 48 9.84 12.07 6.07
C TRP A 48 8.42 11.70 5.67
N HIS A 49 8.07 10.41 5.71
CA HIS A 49 6.71 9.94 5.44
C HIS A 49 5.69 10.48 6.44
N TYR A 50 6.07 10.59 7.73
CA TYR A 50 5.24 11.21 8.75
C TYR A 50 5.05 12.70 8.51
N LEU A 51 6.13 13.43 8.21
CA LEU A 51 6.07 14.87 7.96
C LEU A 51 5.19 15.18 6.74
N VAL A 52 5.47 14.56 5.60
CA VAL A 52 4.71 14.78 4.37
C VAL A 52 3.25 14.35 4.56
N GLY A 53 2.99 13.22 5.22
CA GLY A 53 1.64 12.78 5.57
C GLY A 53 0.88 13.78 6.46
N THR A 54 1.57 14.44 7.39
CA THR A 54 0.97 15.45 8.28
C THR A 54 0.66 16.76 7.55
N LEU A 55 1.57 17.19 6.67
CA LEU A 55 1.30 18.33 5.79
C LEU A 55 0.12 18.05 4.86
N LEU A 56 0.03 16.83 4.31
CA LEU A 56 -1.13 16.39 3.53
C LEU A 56 -2.42 16.43 4.33
N LEU A 57 -2.42 15.93 5.57
CA LEU A 57 -3.58 15.98 6.47
C LEU A 57 -4.09 17.42 6.64
N VAL A 58 -3.19 18.34 7.00
CA VAL A 58 -3.53 19.74 7.26
C VAL A 58 -4.05 20.42 5.98
N LEU A 59 -3.35 20.26 4.85
CA LEU A 59 -3.77 20.90 3.60
C LEU A 59 -5.05 20.27 3.03
N ALA A 60 -5.27 18.97 3.20
CA ALA A 60 -6.50 18.29 2.81
C ALA A 60 -7.67 18.77 3.69
N ALA A 61 -7.46 18.94 5.00
CA ALA A 61 -8.46 19.53 5.89
C ALA A 61 -8.84 20.95 5.47
N VAL A 62 -7.86 21.81 5.17
CA VAL A 62 -8.10 23.16 4.64
C VAL A 62 -8.84 23.09 3.31
N ARG A 63 -8.43 22.22 2.38
CA ARG A 63 -9.09 22.03 1.08
C ARG A 63 -10.56 21.64 1.23
N LEU A 64 -10.86 20.66 2.08
CA LEU A 64 -12.22 20.19 2.33
C LEU A 64 -13.05 21.27 3.05
N TRP A 65 -12.50 21.95 4.05
CA TRP A 65 -13.16 23.06 4.72
C TRP A 65 -13.57 24.16 3.73
N ARG A 66 -12.65 24.57 2.85
CA ARG A 66 -12.94 25.56 1.80
C ARG A 66 -13.97 25.06 0.81
N TRP A 67 -13.91 23.79 0.42
CA TRP A 67 -14.90 23.15 -0.44
C TRP A 67 -16.31 23.30 0.15
N PHE A 68 -16.49 22.93 1.43
CA PHE A 68 -17.79 23.02 2.11
C PHE A 68 -18.25 24.46 2.37
N ARG A 69 -17.34 25.45 2.29
CA ARG A 69 -17.65 26.88 2.31
C ARG A 69 -17.96 27.46 0.91
N GLY A 70 -18.20 26.61 -0.09
CA GLY A 70 -18.53 27.02 -1.45
C GLY A 70 -17.33 27.42 -2.31
N GLN A 71 -16.10 27.21 -1.83
CA GLN A 71 -14.86 27.51 -2.54
C GLN A 71 -14.21 26.25 -3.11
N ALA A 72 -15.02 25.35 -3.66
CA ALA A 72 -14.52 24.15 -4.32
C ALA A 72 -13.67 24.55 -5.55
N PRO A 73 -12.55 23.83 -5.81
CA PRO A 73 -11.77 24.05 -7.02
C PRO A 73 -12.63 23.78 -8.25
N GLN A 74 -12.36 24.49 -9.34
CA GLN A 74 -13.16 24.43 -10.55
C GLN A 74 -12.37 23.77 -11.70
N PRO A 75 -13.02 22.90 -12.50
CA PRO A 75 -12.41 22.35 -13.70
C PRO A 75 -12.25 23.43 -14.78
N VAL A 76 -11.31 23.25 -15.69
CA VAL A 76 -10.91 24.25 -16.71
C VAL A 76 -10.95 23.59 -18.09
N PRO A 77 -12.09 23.39 -18.79
CA PRO A 77 -13.26 24.28 -18.96
C PRO A 77 -14.62 23.63 -18.58
N ALA A 78 -15.74 24.33 -18.84
CA ALA A 78 -17.10 23.85 -18.53
C ALA A 78 -17.41 22.48 -19.18
N LEU A 79 -17.60 21.48 -18.32
CA LEU A 79 -18.16 20.16 -18.64
C LEU A 79 -19.69 20.20 -18.53
N PRO A 80 -20.41 19.31 -19.25
CA PRO A 80 -21.83 19.10 -19.00
C PRO A 80 -22.10 18.78 -17.52
N PRO A 81 -23.25 19.17 -16.94
CA PRO A 81 -23.49 19.06 -15.50
C PRO A 81 -23.21 17.67 -14.90
N ARG A 82 -23.63 16.59 -15.59
CA ARG A 82 -23.38 15.21 -15.14
C ARG A 82 -21.90 14.85 -15.16
N ALA A 83 -21.19 15.19 -16.25
CA ALA A 83 -19.75 14.95 -16.38
C ALA A 83 -18.95 15.76 -15.35
N ARG A 84 -19.35 17.01 -15.10
CA ARG A 84 -18.78 17.85 -14.03
C ARG A 84 -19.01 17.21 -12.66
N THR A 85 -20.22 16.75 -12.38
CA THR A 85 -20.56 16.14 -11.08
C THR A 85 -19.75 14.88 -10.84
N TRP A 86 -19.59 14.03 -11.87
CA TRP A 86 -18.72 12.87 -11.82
C TRP A 86 -17.25 13.24 -11.54
N ALA A 87 -16.68 14.15 -12.34
CA ALA A 87 -15.30 14.57 -12.21
C ALA A 87 -15.02 15.16 -10.81
N MET A 88 -15.89 16.05 -10.33
CA MET A 88 -15.76 16.64 -9.01
C MET A 88 -16.02 15.63 -7.89
N GLY A 89 -16.85 14.60 -8.11
CA GLY A 89 -17.03 13.49 -7.18
C GLY A 89 -15.74 12.69 -6.97
N LEU A 90 -15.02 12.38 -8.06
CA LEU A 90 -13.70 11.73 -7.97
C LEU A 90 -12.68 12.60 -7.23
N VAL A 91 -12.66 13.91 -7.52
CA VAL A 91 -11.77 14.87 -6.85
C VAL A 91 -12.08 14.97 -5.36
N LEU A 92 -13.36 15.08 -4.98
CA LEU A 92 -13.79 15.13 -3.59
C LEU A 92 -13.40 13.85 -2.86
N ALA A 93 -13.70 12.68 -3.44
CA ALA A 93 -13.30 11.39 -2.90
C ALA A 93 -11.78 11.33 -2.66
N THR A 94 -10.99 11.80 -3.61
CA THR A 94 -9.52 11.82 -3.52
C THR A 94 -9.04 12.70 -2.35
N TYR A 95 -9.56 13.92 -2.22
CA TYR A 95 -9.19 14.82 -1.11
C TYR A 95 -9.66 14.29 0.24
N THR A 96 -10.84 13.67 0.31
CA THR A 96 -11.31 12.98 1.52
C THR A 96 -10.34 11.88 1.93
N LEU A 97 -9.86 11.07 0.99
CA LEU A 97 -8.88 10.04 1.32
C LEU A 97 -7.51 10.62 1.72
N PHE A 98 -7.06 11.73 1.14
CA PHE A 98 -5.84 12.42 1.62
C PHE A 98 -5.97 12.92 3.06
N PHE A 99 -7.18 13.23 3.51
CA PHE A 99 -7.46 13.56 4.91
C PHE A 99 -7.50 12.30 5.79
N ILE A 100 -8.13 11.22 5.35
CA ILE A 100 -8.32 10.01 6.18
C ILE A 100 -7.03 9.18 6.31
N THR A 101 -6.25 9.00 5.23
CA THR A 101 -5.07 8.11 5.25
C THR A 101 -4.06 8.47 6.35
N PRO A 102 -3.66 9.75 6.53
CA PRO A 102 -2.71 10.12 7.59
C PRO A 102 -3.24 9.84 8.99
N LEU A 103 -4.55 9.99 9.25
CA LEU A 103 -5.15 9.67 10.55
C LEU A 103 -4.95 8.19 10.89
N PHE A 104 -5.18 7.30 9.93
CA PHE A 104 -4.84 5.88 10.10
C PHE A 104 -3.34 5.66 10.25
N GLY A 105 -2.48 6.46 9.61
CA GLY A 105 -1.03 6.40 9.76
C GLY A 105 -0.56 6.66 11.19
N TYR A 106 -1.14 7.63 11.88
CA TYR A 106 -0.89 7.87 13.31
C TYR A 106 -1.31 6.68 14.16
N LEU A 107 -2.52 6.14 13.92
CA LEU A 107 -3.01 5.00 14.66
C LEU A 107 -2.14 3.76 14.46
N VAL A 108 -1.61 3.53 13.25
CA VAL A 108 -0.64 2.47 12.97
C VAL A 108 0.64 2.66 13.77
N ALA A 109 1.20 3.88 13.79
CA ALA A 109 2.43 4.15 14.54
C ALA A 109 2.22 3.92 16.04
N TRP A 110 1.19 4.54 16.61
CA TRP A 110 0.94 4.47 18.05
C TRP A 110 0.51 3.08 18.54
N SER A 111 -0.20 2.30 17.72
CA SER A 111 -0.57 0.91 18.06
C SER A 111 0.59 -0.07 18.01
N HIS A 112 1.76 0.38 17.57
CA HIS A 112 3.02 -0.37 17.64
C HIS A 112 4.02 0.34 18.57
N ASP A 113 3.53 1.19 19.46
CA ASP A 113 4.31 2.01 20.40
C ASP A 113 5.43 2.84 19.74
N MET A 114 5.21 3.25 18.49
CA MET A 114 6.18 4.07 17.76
C MET A 114 5.85 5.56 17.92
N PRO A 115 6.77 6.38 18.45
CA PRO A 115 6.66 7.82 18.38
C PRO A 115 6.72 8.31 16.92
N VAL A 116 6.00 9.40 16.64
CA VAL A 116 5.96 10.01 15.31
C VAL A 116 6.98 11.13 15.24
N HIS A 117 8.08 10.90 14.53
CA HIS A 117 9.17 11.86 14.35
C HIS A 117 9.00 12.69 13.07
N TYR A 118 9.43 13.96 13.10
CA TYR A 118 9.43 14.85 11.93
C TYR A 118 10.81 15.48 11.71
N GLY A 119 11.81 14.64 11.48
CA GLY A 119 13.20 15.10 11.37
C GLY A 119 13.66 15.77 12.67
N PRO A 120 14.05 17.07 12.65
CA PRO A 120 14.58 17.75 13.84
C PRO A 120 13.53 18.18 14.87
N LEU A 121 12.23 18.06 14.57
CA LEU A 121 11.17 18.46 15.49
C LEU A 121 10.95 17.40 16.60
N PRO A 122 10.47 17.81 17.80
CA PRO A 122 10.10 16.86 18.85
C PRO A 122 9.12 15.81 18.34
N ALA A 123 9.36 14.56 18.74
CA ALA A 123 8.49 13.45 18.40
C ALA A 123 7.15 13.57 19.13
N LEU A 124 6.06 13.19 18.47
CA LEU A 124 4.80 12.97 19.16
C LEU A 124 4.84 11.58 19.82
N PRO A 125 4.68 11.50 21.15
CA PRO A 125 4.69 10.22 21.86
C PRO A 125 3.51 9.34 21.42
N ALA A 126 3.67 8.03 21.56
CA ALA A 126 2.58 7.09 21.33
C ALA A 126 1.45 7.33 22.35
N LEU A 127 0.20 7.41 21.87
CA LEU A 127 -0.96 7.76 22.70
C LEU A 127 -1.83 6.56 23.11
N ILE A 128 -1.72 5.42 22.43
CA ILE A 128 -2.61 4.26 22.63
C ILE A 128 -1.91 2.96 23.04
N GLY A 129 -0.57 2.97 23.10
CA GLY A 129 0.26 1.80 23.46
C GLY A 129 0.23 0.67 22.42
N GLU A 130 1.05 -0.36 22.65
CA GLU A 130 1.15 -1.51 21.74
C GLU A 130 -0.12 -2.38 21.77
N ASN A 131 -0.71 -2.61 20.59
CA ASN A 131 -1.82 -3.53 20.41
C ASN A 131 -1.86 -4.07 18.98
N ARG A 132 -1.52 -5.35 18.82
CA ARG A 132 -1.47 -5.99 17.49
C ARG A 132 -2.80 -5.93 16.73
N ASN A 133 -3.94 -6.14 17.39
CA ASN A 133 -5.23 -6.15 16.70
C ASN A 133 -5.56 -4.76 16.15
N VAL A 134 -5.28 -3.72 16.92
CA VAL A 134 -5.41 -2.32 16.46
C VAL A 134 -4.41 -2.03 15.35
N TRP A 135 -3.17 -2.50 15.46
CA TRP A 135 -2.14 -2.32 14.43
C TRP A 135 -2.51 -2.99 13.11
N VAL A 136 -2.99 -4.24 13.14
CA VAL A 136 -3.46 -4.95 11.93
C VAL A 136 -4.68 -4.25 11.33
N PHE A 137 -5.67 -3.87 12.14
CA PHE A 137 -6.87 -3.17 11.67
C PHE A 137 -6.51 -1.84 11.01
N THR A 138 -5.76 -0.99 11.72
CA THR A 138 -5.41 0.34 11.24
C THR A 138 -4.45 0.26 10.06
N GLY A 139 -3.52 -0.69 10.05
CA GLY A 139 -2.59 -0.96 8.95
C GLY A 139 -3.31 -1.44 7.70
N TYR A 140 -4.30 -2.33 7.86
CA TYR A 140 -5.17 -2.77 6.76
C TYR A 140 -5.86 -1.58 6.11
N PHE A 141 -6.50 -0.70 6.89
CA PHE A 141 -7.20 0.46 6.31
C PHE A 141 -6.25 1.53 5.79
N HIS A 142 -5.09 1.77 6.41
CA HIS A 142 -4.07 2.66 5.86
C HIS A 142 -3.60 2.22 4.47
N SER A 143 -3.31 0.92 4.30
CA SER A 143 -2.94 0.31 3.02
C SER A 143 -4.12 0.24 2.04
N GLY A 144 -5.32 -0.12 2.54
CA GLY A 144 -6.54 -0.23 1.75
C GLY A 144 -6.95 1.11 1.15
N ILE A 145 -6.94 2.18 1.95
CA ILE A 145 -7.24 3.54 1.45
C ILE A 145 -6.17 3.99 0.44
N SER A 146 -4.90 3.65 0.66
CA SER A 146 -3.83 3.92 -0.32
C SER A 146 -4.08 3.18 -1.65
N THR A 147 -4.62 1.96 -1.59
CA THR A 147 -5.04 1.21 -2.78
C THR A 147 -6.30 1.81 -3.41
N SER A 148 -7.26 2.30 -2.62
CA SER A 148 -8.42 3.07 -3.10
C SER A 148 -7.99 4.33 -3.85
N LEU A 149 -6.95 5.03 -3.39
CA LEU A 149 -6.36 6.16 -4.11
C LEU A 149 -5.78 5.72 -5.46
N LEU A 150 -5.12 4.57 -5.54
CA LEU A 150 -4.66 4.01 -6.82
C LEU A 150 -5.82 3.72 -7.79
N VAL A 151 -6.89 3.09 -7.30
CA VAL A 151 -8.09 2.80 -8.10
C VAL A 151 -8.80 4.08 -8.54
N LEU A 152 -8.89 5.09 -7.67
CA LEU A 152 -9.42 6.41 -8.01
C LEU A 152 -8.57 7.12 -9.07
N LYS A 153 -7.23 7.07 -8.97
CA LYS A 153 -6.32 7.60 -10.00
C LYS A 153 -6.62 6.95 -11.36
N LEU A 154 -6.79 5.63 -11.40
CA LEU A 154 -7.19 4.93 -12.62
C LEU A 154 -8.56 5.38 -13.13
N GLY A 155 -9.55 5.53 -12.24
CA GLY A 155 -10.87 6.06 -12.57
C GLY A 155 -10.81 7.47 -13.17
N VAL A 156 -9.94 8.33 -12.64
CA VAL A 156 -9.68 9.67 -13.17
C VAL A 156 -9.03 9.61 -14.56
N LEU A 157 -8.04 8.73 -14.78
CA LEU A 157 -7.40 8.56 -16.09
C LEU A 157 -8.39 8.03 -17.15
N ILE A 158 -9.21 7.04 -16.80
CA ILE A 158 -10.26 6.52 -17.70
C ILE A 158 -11.28 7.64 -18.01
N SER A 159 -11.70 8.40 -17.01
CA SER A 159 -12.62 9.52 -17.17
C SER A 159 -12.03 10.62 -18.05
N ALA A 160 -10.73 10.92 -17.88
CA ALA A 160 -10.00 11.87 -18.71
C ALA A 160 -10.01 11.46 -20.18
N VAL A 161 -9.74 10.18 -20.47
CA VAL A 161 -9.79 9.64 -21.84
C VAL A 161 -11.22 9.72 -22.39
N TYR A 162 -12.23 9.32 -21.60
CA TYR A 162 -13.63 9.42 -22.01
C TYR A 162 -14.03 10.85 -22.36
N PHE A 163 -13.71 11.82 -21.49
CA PHE A 163 -14.03 13.24 -21.73
C PHE A 163 -13.27 13.83 -22.91
N LEU A 164 -12.05 13.35 -23.16
CA LEU A 164 -11.25 13.72 -24.31
C LEU A 164 -11.95 13.33 -25.62
N PHE A 165 -12.42 12.09 -25.76
CA PHE A 165 -13.13 11.65 -26.95
C PHE A 165 -14.58 12.17 -27.04
N ARG A 166 -15.31 12.18 -25.92
CA ARG A 166 -16.75 12.51 -25.89
C ARG A 166 -17.04 14.01 -25.98
N HIS A 167 -16.21 14.83 -25.34
CA HIS A 167 -16.44 16.27 -25.18
C HIS A 167 -15.33 17.12 -25.78
N GLY A 168 -14.30 16.51 -26.37
CA GLY A 168 -13.19 17.23 -27.00
C GLY A 168 -12.42 18.12 -26.03
N LYS A 169 -12.45 17.85 -24.72
CA LYS A 169 -11.70 18.59 -23.69
C LYS A 169 -10.33 17.94 -23.49
N GLY A 170 -9.29 18.72 -23.20
CA GLY A 170 -7.95 18.15 -22.98
C GLY A 170 -7.92 17.14 -21.82
N LEU A 171 -7.01 16.17 -21.88
CA LEU A 171 -6.88 15.05 -20.93
C LEU A 171 -6.88 15.51 -19.45
N PHE A 172 -6.25 16.64 -19.14
CA PHE A 172 -6.19 17.20 -17.78
C PHE A 172 -7.18 18.36 -17.52
N ALA A 173 -7.84 18.83 -18.57
CA ALA A 173 -8.68 20.02 -18.55
C ALA A 173 -10.06 19.76 -17.91
N ALA A 174 -10.47 18.49 -17.86
CA ALA A 174 -11.72 18.07 -17.22
C ALA A 174 -11.69 18.12 -15.68
N PHE A 175 -10.52 18.35 -15.08
CA PHE A 175 -10.30 18.38 -13.64
C PHE A 175 -9.77 19.74 -13.20
N PRO A 176 -9.74 20.02 -11.87
CA PRO A 176 -9.04 21.17 -11.35
C PRO A 176 -7.62 21.30 -11.86
N ARG A 177 -7.12 22.54 -11.86
CA ARG A 177 -5.73 22.85 -12.24
C ARG A 177 -4.76 21.98 -11.45
N GLY A 178 -3.74 21.45 -12.13
CA GLY A 178 -2.74 20.56 -11.54
C GLY A 178 -3.22 19.12 -11.24
N PHE A 179 -4.51 18.90 -10.97
CA PHE A 179 -5.03 17.60 -10.53
C PHE A 179 -4.86 16.49 -11.57
N GLY A 180 -5.17 16.75 -12.84
CA GLY A 180 -5.00 15.74 -13.90
C GLY A 180 -3.54 15.33 -14.11
N LEU A 181 -2.62 16.31 -14.13
CA LEU A 181 -1.18 16.04 -14.28
C LEU A 181 -0.63 15.27 -13.08
N TYR A 182 -1.04 15.67 -11.88
CA TYR A 182 -0.76 14.94 -10.64
C TYR A 182 -1.13 13.47 -10.76
N VAL A 183 -2.37 13.17 -11.15
CA VAL A 183 -2.84 11.79 -11.24
C VAL A 183 -1.99 10.99 -12.22
N LEU A 184 -1.62 11.57 -13.37
CA LEU A 184 -0.75 10.90 -14.33
C LEU A 184 0.62 10.56 -13.70
N LEU A 185 1.29 11.55 -13.10
CA LEU A 185 2.63 11.36 -12.52
C LEU A 185 2.61 10.38 -11.34
N SER A 186 1.62 10.52 -10.46
CA SER A 186 1.42 9.69 -9.28
C SER A 186 1.09 8.25 -9.64
N PHE A 187 0.29 8.04 -10.69
CA PHE A 187 0.02 6.71 -11.22
C PHE A 187 1.27 6.08 -11.83
N SER A 188 2.11 6.85 -12.53
CA SER A 188 3.42 6.37 -13.03
C SER A 188 4.33 5.89 -11.89
N VAL A 189 4.43 6.63 -10.79
CA VAL A 189 5.20 6.20 -9.60
C VAL A 189 4.61 4.92 -9.02
N SER A 190 3.28 4.81 -8.95
CA SER A 190 2.60 3.60 -8.46
C SER A 190 2.88 2.38 -9.37
N LEU A 191 2.87 2.55 -10.70
CA LEU A 191 3.24 1.51 -11.65
C LEU A 191 4.70 1.08 -11.50
N PHE A 192 5.61 2.03 -11.27
CA PHE A 192 7.01 1.73 -10.97
C PHE A 192 7.13 0.88 -9.70
N ALA A 193 6.45 1.28 -8.62
CA ALA A 193 6.49 0.55 -7.35
C ALA A 193 5.95 -0.89 -7.49
N LEU A 194 4.84 -1.07 -8.19
CA LEU A 194 4.19 -2.37 -8.41
C LEU A 194 4.99 -3.30 -9.34
N SER A 195 5.67 -2.74 -10.35
CA SER A 195 6.47 -3.53 -11.29
C SER A 195 7.84 -3.93 -10.75
N THR A 196 8.26 -3.38 -9.61
CA THR A 196 9.60 -3.58 -9.04
C THR A 196 9.63 -4.38 -7.73
N PHE A 197 8.57 -5.12 -7.40
CA PHE A 197 8.58 -6.05 -6.25
C PHE A 197 9.62 -7.18 -6.40
N LYS A 198 9.82 -7.68 -7.63
CA LYS A 198 10.77 -8.77 -7.92
C LYS A 198 12.16 -8.28 -8.36
N SER A 199 12.22 -7.32 -9.28
CA SER A 199 13.48 -6.68 -9.70
C SER A 199 13.25 -5.23 -10.12
N TYR A 200 14.26 -4.37 -10.02
CA TYR A 200 14.14 -2.96 -10.39
C TYR A 200 14.09 -2.72 -11.90
N ASP A 201 14.68 -3.61 -12.69
CA ASP A 201 14.94 -3.39 -14.13
C ASP A 201 13.66 -3.19 -14.95
N ARG A 202 12.55 -3.77 -14.48
CA ARG A 202 11.25 -3.67 -15.16
C ARG A 202 10.55 -2.33 -14.95
N GLY A 203 10.90 -1.60 -13.88
CA GLY A 203 10.22 -0.37 -13.48
C GLY A 203 10.19 0.70 -14.58
N PRO A 204 11.36 1.16 -15.06
CA PRO A 204 11.42 2.20 -16.10
C PRO A 204 10.70 1.79 -17.40
N TYR A 205 10.81 0.53 -17.80
CA TYR A 205 10.17 0.00 -19.00
C TYR A 205 8.64 0.04 -18.92
N VAL A 206 8.06 -0.40 -17.80
CA VAL A 206 6.61 -0.38 -17.57
C VAL A 206 6.07 1.07 -17.60
N VAL A 207 6.78 2.00 -16.96
CA VAL A 207 6.40 3.42 -16.97
C VAL A 207 6.49 4.00 -18.39
N ALA A 208 7.54 3.67 -19.15
CA ALA A 208 7.71 4.14 -20.52
C ALA A 208 6.56 3.66 -21.43
N ILE A 209 6.17 2.39 -21.34
CA ILE A 209 5.00 1.84 -22.06
C ILE A 209 3.73 2.60 -21.69
N PHE A 210 3.47 2.80 -20.40
CA PHE A 210 2.30 3.53 -19.94
C PHE A 210 2.23 4.95 -20.52
N LEU A 211 3.33 5.70 -20.44
CA LEU A 211 3.40 7.05 -20.99
C LEU A 211 3.25 7.06 -22.52
N ALA A 212 3.82 6.08 -23.23
CA ALA A 212 3.64 5.92 -24.66
C ALA A 212 2.17 5.66 -25.04
N ILE A 213 1.47 4.79 -24.29
CA ILE A 213 0.04 4.56 -24.47
C ILE A 213 -0.75 5.86 -24.27
N CYS A 214 -0.46 6.61 -23.20
CA CYS A 214 -1.09 7.91 -22.98
C CYS A 214 -0.84 8.90 -24.14
N ALA A 215 0.38 8.94 -24.68
CA ALA A 215 0.74 9.79 -25.81
C ALA A 215 0.01 9.38 -27.10
N VAL A 216 -0.11 8.08 -27.38
CA VAL A 216 -0.86 7.53 -28.52
C VAL A 216 -2.33 7.89 -28.41
N ILE A 217 -2.97 7.64 -27.25
CA ILE A 217 -4.37 8.00 -27.00
C ILE A 217 -4.60 9.49 -27.25
N TRP A 218 -3.68 10.33 -26.80
CA TRP A 218 -3.76 11.78 -27.00
C TRP A 218 -3.58 12.19 -28.47
N GLY A 219 -2.66 11.56 -29.19
CA GLY A 219 -2.46 11.75 -30.62
C GLY A 219 -3.71 11.39 -31.42
N LEU A 220 -4.29 10.22 -31.16
CA LEU A 220 -5.53 9.75 -31.79
C LEU A 220 -6.70 10.70 -31.53
N ALA A 221 -6.86 11.17 -30.29
CA ALA A 221 -7.90 12.13 -29.96
C ALA A 221 -7.77 13.45 -30.74
N ARG A 222 -6.54 13.92 -31.03
CA ARG A 222 -6.33 15.11 -31.88
C ARG A 222 -6.81 14.89 -33.31
N LEU A 223 -6.65 13.67 -33.85
CA LEU A 223 -7.12 13.32 -35.20
C LEU A 223 -8.65 13.23 -35.28
N VAL A 224 -9.28 12.67 -34.24
CA VAL A 224 -10.75 12.48 -34.16
C VAL A 224 -11.51 13.79 -33.89
N ARG A 225 -10.84 14.86 -33.41
CA ARG A 225 -11.45 16.13 -32.98
C ARG A 225 -12.07 17.01 -34.09
N ARG A 226 -12.07 16.60 -35.36
CA ARG A 226 -12.84 17.28 -36.41
C ARG A 226 -14.34 16.89 -36.31
N GLY A 227 -15.13 17.69 -35.59
CA GLY A 227 -16.56 17.83 -35.91
C GLY A 227 -17.63 17.34 -34.92
N LYS A 228 -17.41 17.26 -33.60
CA LYS A 228 -18.52 16.99 -32.66
C LYS A 228 -18.58 17.97 -31.50
N ALA A 229 -19.46 18.96 -31.63
CA ALA A 229 -20.08 19.68 -30.51
C ALA A 229 -21.58 19.31 -30.51
N GLY A 230 -22.08 18.76 -29.42
CA GLY A 230 -23.49 18.32 -29.31
C GLY A 230 -23.91 18.15 -27.85
N SER A 231 -25.14 18.58 -27.57
CA SER A 231 -25.60 19.31 -26.38
C SER A 231 -26.26 18.49 -25.24
N SER A 232 -26.44 19.21 -24.13
CA SER A 232 -27.46 19.20 -23.04
C SER A 232 -28.30 17.96 -22.71
N GLY A 233 -28.45 17.71 -21.40
CA GLY A 233 -29.54 16.92 -20.82
C GLY A 233 -29.55 16.97 -19.28
N GLU A 234 -30.69 17.38 -18.72
CA GLU A 234 -30.99 17.75 -17.32
C GLU A 234 -30.84 16.65 -16.25
N GLY A 235 -30.83 17.08 -14.99
CA GLY A 235 -31.04 16.25 -13.79
C GLY A 235 -29.90 16.28 -12.76
N ALA A 236 -29.73 17.41 -12.06
CA ALA A 236 -28.66 17.61 -11.05
C ALA A 236 -28.70 16.64 -9.83
N PRO A 237 -29.85 16.21 -9.27
CA PRO A 237 -29.85 15.36 -8.08
C PRO A 237 -29.39 13.92 -8.38
N LYS A 238 -29.86 13.36 -9.50
CA LYS A 238 -29.50 11.98 -9.90
C LYS A 238 -28.00 11.88 -10.19
N GLY A 239 -27.41 12.89 -10.82
CA GLY A 239 -25.97 12.92 -11.13
C GLY A 239 -25.06 12.89 -9.89
N ALA A 240 -25.45 13.56 -8.80
CA ALA A 240 -24.68 13.57 -7.56
C ALA A 240 -24.70 12.21 -6.85
N VAL A 241 -25.88 11.56 -6.81
CA VAL A 241 -26.03 10.21 -6.26
C VAL A 241 -25.20 9.20 -7.05
N PHE A 242 -25.26 9.22 -8.38
CA PHE A 242 -24.44 8.33 -9.22
C PHE A 242 -22.93 8.55 -9.03
N ALA A 243 -22.49 9.82 -8.94
CA ALA A 243 -21.08 10.13 -8.68
C ALA A 243 -20.63 9.64 -7.30
N GLY A 244 -21.46 9.82 -6.27
CA GLY A 244 -21.21 9.32 -4.93
C GLY A 244 -21.10 7.79 -4.89
N ILE A 245 -22.08 7.08 -5.45
CA ILE A 245 -22.07 5.60 -5.51
C ILE A 245 -20.85 5.10 -6.28
N GLY A 246 -20.55 5.67 -7.45
CA GLY A 246 -19.41 5.25 -8.24
C GLY A 246 -18.07 5.50 -7.53
N ALA A 247 -17.90 6.65 -6.87
CA ALA A 247 -16.72 6.91 -6.06
C ALA A 247 -16.60 5.92 -4.89
N LEU A 248 -17.70 5.63 -4.18
CA LEU A 248 -17.71 4.64 -3.10
C LEU A 248 -17.40 3.23 -3.60
N ALA A 249 -17.89 2.85 -4.78
CA ALA A 249 -17.57 1.56 -5.40
C ALA A 249 -16.07 1.44 -5.72
N LEU A 250 -15.46 2.49 -6.28
CA LEU A 250 -14.01 2.54 -6.52
C LEU A 250 -13.21 2.47 -5.22
N ILE A 251 -13.67 3.15 -4.17
CA ILE A 251 -13.06 3.08 -2.84
C ILE A 251 -13.17 1.66 -2.28
N GLY A 252 -14.36 1.05 -2.31
CA GLY A 252 -14.60 -0.31 -1.83
C GLY A 252 -13.73 -1.35 -2.55
N LEU A 253 -13.59 -1.21 -3.88
CA LEU A 253 -12.67 -2.06 -4.66
C LEU A 253 -11.22 -1.93 -4.17
N GLY A 254 -10.77 -0.71 -3.88
CA GLY A 254 -9.43 -0.49 -3.33
C GLY A 254 -9.26 -1.01 -1.90
N LEU A 255 -10.30 -0.91 -1.06
CA LEU A 255 -10.28 -1.43 0.31
C LEU A 255 -10.16 -2.96 0.36
N TYR A 256 -10.52 -3.66 -0.71
CA TYR A 256 -10.27 -5.10 -0.87
C TYR A 256 -8.81 -5.42 -1.23
N GLY A 257 -8.03 -4.43 -1.65
CA GLY A 257 -6.65 -4.55 -2.12
C GLY A 257 -5.70 -5.30 -1.18
N PRO A 258 -5.59 -4.95 0.11
CA PRO A 258 -4.68 -5.66 1.02
C PRO A 258 -5.02 -7.14 1.18
N TYR A 259 -6.31 -7.50 1.17
CA TYR A 259 -6.72 -8.91 1.16
C TYR A 259 -6.39 -9.57 -0.19
N ALA A 260 -6.70 -8.92 -1.31
CA ALA A 260 -6.44 -9.47 -2.65
C ALA A 260 -4.96 -9.72 -2.92
N LEU A 261 -4.09 -8.83 -2.45
CA LEU A 261 -2.64 -8.88 -2.68
C LEU A 261 -1.89 -9.70 -1.62
N PHE A 262 -2.32 -9.62 -0.35
CA PHE A 262 -1.55 -10.11 0.79
C PHE A 262 -2.34 -11.06 1.72
N ARG A 263 -3.61 -11.33 1.43
CA ARG A 263 -4.54 -12.11 2.29
C ARG A 263 -4.64 -11.62 3.74
N VAL A 264 -4.28 -10.37 3.98
CA VAL A 264 -4.44 -9.75 5.30
C VAL A 264 -5.92 -9.47 5.53
N SER A 265 -6.41 -9.79 6.72
CA SER A 265 -7.75 -9.39 7.16
C SER A 265 -7.62 -8.36 8.28
N PRO A 266 -8.47 -7.33 8.35
CA PRO A 266 -8.46 -6.36 9.45
C PRO A 266 -8.94 -6.96 10.78
N PHE A 267 -9.48 -8.19 10.74
CA PHE A 267 -9.96 -8.91 11.91
C PHE A 267 -9.18 -10.22 12.06
N PRO A 268 -8.82 -10.62 13.29
CA PRO A 268 -8.23 -11.93 13.54
C PRO A 268 -9.22 -13.01 13.09
N LYS A 269 -8.74 -13.97 12.30
CA LYS A 269 -9.52 -15.11 11.80
C LYS A 269 -8.73 -16.39 11.99
N GLY A 270 -9.43 -17.45 12.35
CA GLY A 270 -8.88 -18.80 12.44
C GLY A 270 -8.54 -19.22 13.87
N GLU A 271 -7.72 -20.25 13.98
CA GLU A 271 -7.43 -20.95 15.22
C GLU A 271 -6.15 -20.44 15.87
N MET A 272 -6.13 -20.39 17.20
CA MET A 272 -5.01 -19.82 17.95
C MET A 272 -4.65 -20.74 19.12
N VAL A 273 -3.36 -21.02 19.28
CA VAL A 273 -2.82 -21.61 20.50
C VAL A 273 -2.73 -20.50 21.55
N GLN A 274 -3.50 -20.62 22.63
CA GLN A 274 -3.53 -19.60 23.69
C GLN A 274 -2.32 -19.73 24.62
N ALA A 275 -1.68 -18.61 24.97
CA ALA A 275 -0.68 -18.52 26.03
C ALA A 275 -0.75 -17.13 26.70
N GLU A 276 0.12 -16.87 27.68
CA GLU A 276 0.26 -15.52 28.24
C GLU A 276 0.58 -14.51 27.14
N ALA A 277 0.01 -13.30 27.23
CA ALA A 277 -0.02 -12.34 26.12
C ALA A 277 1.37 -11.93 25.59
N HIS A 278 2.40 -11.99 26.42
CA HIS A 278 3.77 -11.62 26.05
C HIS A 278 4.53 -12.77 25.34
N ILE A 279 3.96 -13.98 25.30
CA ILE A 279 4.57 -15.13 24.65
C ILE A 279 4.18 -15.11 23.16
N THR A 280 5.15 -14.78 22.32
CA THR A 280 4.95 -14.58 20.88
C THR A 280 5.89 -15.43 20.02
N SER A 281 6.68 -16.31 20.62
CA SER A 281 7.58 -17.23 19.93
C SER A 281 7.55 -18.60 20.58
N HIS A 282 8.20 -19.58 19.94
CA HIS A 282 8.52 -20.82 20.62
C HIS A 282 9.53 -20.58 21.74
N GLU A 283 9.35 -21.30 22.85
CA GLU A 283 10.28 -21.37 23.98
C GLU A 283 11.16 -22.63 23.95
N THR A 284 10.87 -23.55 23.03
CA THR A 284 11.59 -24.82 22.86
C THR A 284 13.08 -24.58 22.58
N PRO A 285 13.99 -25.42 23.13
CA PRO A 285 15.40 -25.38 22.76
C PRO A 285 15.60 -25.42 21.25
N LEU A 286 16.55 -24.63 20.76
CA LEU A 286 16.87 -24.54 19.34
C LEU A 286 17.35 -25.90 18.81
N VAL A 287 16.81 -26.31 17.66
CA VAL A 287 17.43 -27.35 16.85
C VAL A 287 18.63 -26.69 16.17
N VAL A 288 19.82 -26.88 16.73
CA VAL A 288 21.06 -26.27 16.27
C VAL A 288 21.72 -27.22 15.25
N GLU A 289 21.81 -26.78 14.00
CA GLU A 289 22.53 -27.45 12.93
C GLU A 289 23.78 -26.62 12.55
N PRO A 290 24.96 -27.24 12.35
CA PRO A 290 26.11 -26.51 11.81
C PRO A 290 25.82 -26.11 10.36
N LEU A 291 25.71 -24.81 10.10
CA LEU A 291 25.55 -24.28 8.75
C LEU A 291 26.89 -23.79 8.19
N PRO A 292 27.17 -23.99 6.89
CA PRO A 292 28.33 -23.38 6.27
C PRO A 292 28.23 -21.84 6.29
N PRO A 293 29.36 -21.13 6.09
CA PRO A 293 29.37 -19.69 5.89
C PRO A 293 28.43 -19.29 4.75
N GLU A 294 27.82 -18.11 4.87
CA GLU A 294 26.89 -17.60 3.86
C GLU A 294 27.57 -17.50 2.49
N THR A 295 26.95 -18.10 1.48
CA THR A 295 27.46 -18.10 0.09
C THR A 295 27.11 -16.79 -0.63
N ASP A 296 27.77 -16.50 -1.76
CA ASP A 296 27.38 -15.35 -2.61
C ASP A 296 25.95 -15.46 -3.12
N PHE A 297 25.53 -16.68 -3.46
CA PHE A 297 24.14 -16.93 -3.89
C PHE A 297 23.15 -16.69 -2.74
N GLU A 298 23.45 -17.12 -1.52
CA GLU A 298 22.62 -16.81 -0.34
C GLU A 298 22.54 -15.29 -0.08
N ARG A 299 23.66 -14.56 -0.19
CA ARG A 299 23.65 -13.08 -0.10
C ARG A 299 22.75 -12.43 -1.15
N GLN A 300 22.80 -12.92 -2.39
CA GLN A 300 21.93 -12.45 -3.46
C GLN A 300 20.45 -12.75 -3.15
N VAL A 301 20.14 -14.00 -2.78
CA VAL A 301 18.77 -14.42 -2.40
C VAL A 301 18.26 -13.62 -1.21
N ARG A 302 19.12 -13.28 -0.25
CA ARG A 302 18.80 -12.40 0.87
C ARG A 302 18.33 -11.02 0.40
N ALA A 303 19.13 -10.38 -0.46
CA ALA A 303 18.88 -9.04 -0.97
C ALA A 303 17.70 -8.96 -1.95
N GLU A 304 17.37 -10.03 -2.66
CA GLU A 304 16.30 -10.05 -3.66
C GLU A 304 14.98 -10.57 -3.11
N THR A 305 15.02 -11.64 -2.31
CA THR A 305 13.84 -12.45 -1.94
C THR A 305 13.60 -12.50 -0.43
N PHE A 306 14.58 -12.90 0.39
CA PHE A 306 14.37 -13.06 1.83
C PHE A 306 14.01 -11.74 2.53
N LYS A 307 14.50 -10.60 2.03
CA LYS A 307 14.12 -9.28 2.52
C LYS A 307 12.60 -9.03 2.56
N TRP A 308 11.80 -9.79 1.82
CA TRP A 308 10.34 -9.67 1.85
C TRP A 308 9.71 -10.43 3.03
N CYS A 309 10.38 -11.45 3.57
CA CYS A 309 9.92 -12.21 4.74
C CYS A 309 9.83 -11.32 5.99
N VAL A 310 10.74 -10.35 6.12
CA VAL A 310 10.81 -9.44 7.27
C VAL A 310 9.62 -8.45 7.34
N PHE A 311 8.81 -8.36 6.29
CA PHE A 311 7.57 -7.58 6.33
C PHE A 311 6.48 -8.28 7.14
N CYS A 312 6.44 -9.60 7.03
CA CYS A 312 5.42 -10.42 7.65
C CYS A 312 5.90 -11.06 8.95
N HIS A 313 7.20 -11.21 9.17
CA HIS A 313 7.74 -11.98 10.28
C HIS A 313 8.82 -11.23 11.06
N THR A 314 8.87 -11.51 12.36
CA THR A 314 10.05 -11.34 13.22
C THR A 314 10.77 -12.68 13.35
N PHE A 315 12.04 -12.65 13.73
CA PHE A 315 12.89 -13.85 13.79
C PHE A 315 13.56 -14.05 15.17
N ASN A 316 13.57 -13.03 16.02
CA ASN A 316 14.17 -13.07 17.35
C ASN A 316 13.22 -13.65 18.40
N LYS A 317 13.78 -14.28 19.43
CA LYS A 317 13.03 -14.76 20.60
C LYS A 317 12.22 -13.62 21.21
N GLY A 318 10.95 -13.88 21.51
CA GLY A 318 10.03 -12.90 22.09
C GLY A 318 9.66 -11.71 21.18
N GLY A 319 10.08 -11.70 19.91
CA GLY A 319 9.65 -10.66 18.96
C GLY A 319 8.14 -10.72 18.72
N GLY A 320 7.47 -9.58 18.58
CA GLY A 320 6.02 -9.53 18.36
C GLY A 320 5.60 -10.13 17.02
N HIS A 321 4.39 -10.69 16.94
CA HIS A 321 3.82 -11.07 15.65
C HIS A 321 3.54 -9.83 14.80
N LEU A 322 3.83 -9.92 13.50
CA LEU A 322 3.41 -8.92 12.53
C LEU A 322 2.15 -9.43 11.83
N VAL A 323 2.12 -9.31 10.50
CA VAL A 323 1.09 -9.92 9.66
C VAL A 323 1.14 -11.46 9.76
N GLY A 324 2.34 -12.03 9.82
CA GLY A 324 2.61 -13.43 10.11
C GLY A 324 3.10 -13.66 11.55
N PRO A 325 3.22 -14.93 11.98
CA PRO A 325 3.75 -15.28 13.30
C PRO A 325 5.24 -14.93 13.42
N ASN A 326 5.77 -14.95 14.64
CA ASN A 326 7.22 -14.96 14.84
C ASN A 326 7.78 -16.31 14.34
N LEU A 327 8.95 -16.30 13.71
CA LEU A 327 9.59 -17.51 13.17
C LEU A 327 10.77 -18.03 14.00
N TYR A 328 11.07 -17.42 15.14
CA TYR A 328 12.10 -17.90 16.07
C TYR A 328 11.88 -19.37 16.42
N ALA A 329 12.94 -20.17 16.30
CA ALA A 329 12.95 -21.59 16.59
C ALA A 329 11.87 -22.42 15.86
N ILE A 330 11.46 -22.03 14.64
CA ILE A 330 10.35 -22.69 13.93
C ILE A 330 10.69 -24.08 13.38
N MET A 331 11.96 -24.35 13.09
CA MET A 331 12.38 -25.62 12.46
C MET A 331 12.12 -26.81 13.40
N GLY A 332 11.53 -27.87 12.85
CA GLY A 332 11.11 -29.05 13.60
C GLY A 332 9.88 -28.86 14.49
N GLN A 333 9.35 -27.64 14.61
CA GLN A 333 8.15 -27.39 15.40
C GLN A 333 6.91 -27.83 14.63
N ARG A 334 5.88 -28.22 15.38
CA ARG A 334 4.54 -28.51 14.84
C ARG A 334 4.02 -27.28 14.08
N MET A 335 3.39 -27.49 12.93
CA MET A 335 2.77 -26.40 12.18
C MET A 335 1.69 -25.72 13.02
N ALA A 336 1.45 -24.43 12.76
CA ALA A 336 0.44 -23.62 13.44
C ALA A 336 0.50 -23.66 14.98
N SER A 337 1.71 -23.69 15.56
CA SER A 337 1.89 -23.86 17.01
C SER A 337 2.52 -22.68 17.73
N VAL A 338 2.87 -21.59 17.03
CA VAL A 338 3.34 -20.37 17.70
C VAL A 338 2.19 -19.80 18.53
N PRO A 339 2.37 -19.56 19.84
CA PRO A 339 1.29 -19.05 20.68
C PRO A 339 0.79 -17.69 20.23
N ASN A 340 -0.47 -17.38 20.55
CA ASN A 340 -1.13 -16.08 20.36
C ASN A 340 -1.20 -15.54 18.93
N PHE A 341 -0.90 -16.38 17.92
CA PHE A 341 -1.11 -16.06 16.50
C PHE A 341 -2.36 -16.76 15.93
N PRO A 342 -3.25 -16.06 15.20
CA PRO A 342 -4.42 -16.67 14.58
C PRO A 342 -4.05 -17.30 13.23
N TYR A 343 -3.96 -18.63 13.19
CA TYR A 343 -3.66 -19.42 12.00
C TYR A 343 -4.92 -19.75 11.19
N SER A 344 -4.79 -19.84 9.87
CA SER A 344 -5.87 -20.36 9.02
C SER A 344 -6.24 -21.80 9.42
N GLU A 345 -7.51 -22.15 9.27
CA GLU A 345 -8.02 -23.50 9.57
C GLU A 345 -7.22 -24.60 8.88
N SER A 346 -6.83 -24.38 7.61
CA SER A 346 -6.04 -25.34 6.84
C SER A 346 -4.64 -25.59 7.40
N LEU A 347 -3.96 -24.55 7.87
CA LEU A 347 -2.63 -24.70 8.46
C LEU A 347 -2.71 -25.25 9.89
N ALA A 348 -3.75 -24.86 10.63
CA ALA A 348 -4.08 -25.45 11.93
C ALA A 348 -4.39 -26.95 11.82
N ALA A 349 -5.11 -27.38 10.79
CA ALA A 349 -5.42 -28.79 10.54
C ALA A 349 -4.17 -29.63 10.30
N ARG A 350 -3.20 -29.15 9.50
CA ARG A 350 -1.90 -29.82 9.32
C ARG A 350 -1.14 -29.94 10.64
N GLY A 351 -1.14 -28.88 11.45
CA GLY A 351 -0.59 -28.90 12.80
C GLY A 351 -1.25 -29.97 13.70
N LYS A 352 -2.59 -30.06 13.71
CA LYS A 352 -3.34 -31.08 14.45
C LYS A 352 -3.06 -32.51 13.98
N ALA A 353 -2.74 -32.70 12.69
CA ALA A 353 -2.31 -33.97 12.14
C ALA A 353 -0.87 -34.36 12.56
N GLY A 354 -0.19 -33.52 13.33
CA GLY A 354 1.16 -33.78 13.83
C GLY A 354 2.27 -33.39 12.85
N GLU A 355 1.94 -32.66 11.78
CA GLU A 355 2.94 -32.22 10.83
C GLU A 355 3.86 -31.14 11.41
N VAL A 356 5.13 -31.18 11.02
CA VAL A 356 6.20 -30.31 11.52
C VAL A 356 6.91 -29.58 10.38
N TRP A 357 7.52 -28.45 10.68
CA TRP A 357 8.33 -27.69 9.72
C TRP A 357 9.69 -28.36 9.48
N THR A 358 9.75 -29.24 8.47
CA THR A 358 11.00 -29.76 7.90
C THR A 358 11.46 -28.92 6.72
N ASP A 359 12.71 -29.08 6.28
CA ASP A 359 13.23 -28.45 5.06
C ASP A 359 12.34 -28.77 3.85
N ALA A 360 11.92 -30.03 3.70
CA ALA A 360 11.05 -30.48 2.61
C ALA A 360 9.66 -29.81 2.68
N ALA A 361 9.03 -29.79 3.86
CA ALA A 361 7.73 -29.16 4.04
C ALA A 361 7.80 -27.64 3.77
N LEU A 362 8.88 -26.99 4.21
CA LEU A 362 9.10 -25.58 3.95
C LEU A 362 9.35 -25.30 2.47
N ALA A 363 10.10 -26.15 1.77
CA ALA A 363 10.29 -26.04 0.32
C ALA A 363 8.96 -26.17 -0.45
N GLU A 364 8.11 -27.15 -0.09
CA GLU A 364 6.78 -27.31 -0.68
C GLU A 364 5.89 -26.10 -0.41
N PHE A 365 5.90 -25.58 0.82
CA PHE A 365 5.15 -24.38 1.19
C PHE A 365 5.62 -23.16 0.39
N LEU A 366 6.94 -22.95 0.25
CA LEU A 366 7.51 -21.86 -0.55
C LEU A 366 7.17 -21.98 -2.04
N ALA A 367 7.08 -23.21 -2.56
CA ALA A 367 6.70 -23.50 -3.94
C ALA A 367 5.26 -23.13 -4.23
N ASN A 368 4.33 -23.45 -3.33
CA ASN A 368 2.92 -23.15 -3.50
C ASN A 368 2.14 -23.22 -2.17
N PRO A 369 2.00 -22.09 -1.44
CA PRO A 369 1.25 -22.06 -0.20
C PRO A 369 -0.20 -22.52 -0.35
N ASP A 370 -0.82 -22.24 -1.50
CA ASP A 370 -2.21 -22.60 -1.77
C ASP A 370 -2.42 -24.10 -1.99
N ALA A 371 -1.47 -24.77 -2.65
CA ALA A 371 -1.52 -26.22 -2.77
C ALA A 371 -1.15 -26.90 -1.44
N PHE A 372 -0.21 -26.31 -0.69
CA PHE A 372 0.23 -26.83 0.59
C PHE A 372 -0.87 -26.72 1.66
N ALA A 373 -1.50 -25.56 1.83
CA ALA A 373 -2.57 -25.36 2.78
C ALA A 373 -3.68 -24.52 2.13
N PRO A 374 -4.67 -25.15 1.48
CA PRO A 374 -5.74 -24.45 0.76
C PRO A 374 -6.41 -23.37 1.62
N GLY A 375 -6.53 -22.16 1.08
CA GLY A 375 -7.10 -21.01 1.81
C GLY A 375 -6.21 -20.45 2.93
N THR A 376 -4.92 -20.81 2.98
CA THR A 376 -3.99 -20.22 3.94
C THR A 376 -3.91 -18.71 3.80
N GLY A 377 -3.90 -17.99 4.92
CA GLY A 377 -3.63 -16.55 4.96
C GLY A 377 -2.14 -16.23 4.79
N MET A 378 -1.28 -17.23 4.93
CA MET A 378 0.17 -17.07 4.85
C MET A 378 0.62 -17.26 3.39
N ILE A 379 0.79 -16.16 2.67
CA ILE A 379 1.29 -16.15 1.29
C ILE A 379 2.74 -15.67 1.23
N ILE A 380 3.41 -15.93 0.11
CA ILE A 380 4.70 -15.30 -0.21
C ILE A 380 4.43 -14.01 -0.98
N SER A 381 4.57 -12.85 -0.33
CA SER A 381 4.19 -11.54 -0.89
C SER A 381 4.96 -11.16 -2.17
N SER A 382 6.17 -11.70 -2.36
CA SER A 382 6.97 -11.55 -3.58
C SER A 382 6.61 -12.55 -4.69
N GLY A 383 5.62 -13.41 -4.45
CA GLY A 383 5.23 -14.54 -5.30
C GLY A 383 5.93 -15.85 -4.94
N ASN A 384 5.35 -16.97 -5.37
CA ASN A 384 5.85 -18.31 -5.13
C ASN A 384 7.30 -18.49 -5.58
N ILE A 385 8.08 -19.23 -4.79
CA ILE A 385 9.49 -19.52 -5.05
C ILE A 385 9.58 -20.94 -5.58
N THR A 386 9.66 -21.11 -6.90
CA THR A 386 9.64 -22.43 -7.54
C THR A 386 11.02 -22.96 -7.90
N ASP A 387 12.06 -22.13 -7.81
CA ASP A 387 13.45 -22.52 -8.03
C ASP A 387 14.00 -23.26 -6.79
N PRO A 388 14.35 -24.56 -6.88
CA PRO A 388 14.82 -25.33 -5.74
C PRO A 388 16.09 -24.76 -5.08
N ALA A 389 17.02 -24.20 -5.87
CA ALA A 389 18.23 -23.62 -5.32
C ALA A 389 17.90 -22.40 -4.44
N ARG A 390 16.99 -21.55 -4.92
CA ARG A 390 16.52 -20.38 -4.16
C ARG A 390 15.68 -20.77 -2.94
N GLN A 391 14.85 -21.80 -3.02
CA GLN A 391 14.14 -22.36 -1.86
C GLN A 391 15.14 -22.79 -0.79
N GLN A 392 16.15 -23.58 -1.17
CA GLN A 392 17.16 -24.05 -0.22
C GLN A 392 17.94 -22.88 0.40
N ALA A 393 18.33 -21.88 -0.39
CA ALA A 393 18.99 -20.70 0.13
C ALA A 393 18.11 -19.94 1.15
N ILE A 394 16.80 -19.79 0.90
CA ILE A 394 15.86 -19.19 1.85
C ILE A 394 15.77 -20.01 3.14
N ILE A 395 15.72 -21.34 3.04
CA ILE A 395 15.66 -22.24 4.21
C ILE A 395 16.93 -22.10 5.05
N THR A 396 18.11 -22.10 4.42
CA THR A 396 19.40 -21.91 5.11
C THR A 396 19.47 -20.53 5.79
N ILE A 397 19.05 -19.47 5.09
CA ILE A 397 18.97 -18.12 5.68
C ILE A 397 18.00 -18.12 6.86
N LEU A 398 16.81 -18.70 6.73
CA LEU A 398 15.82 -18.78 7.81
C LEU A 398 16.40 -19.49 9.04
N LYS A 399 17.07 -20.63 8.86
CA LYS A 399 17.75 -21.34 9.96
C LYS A 399 18.77 -20.43 10.66
N ARG A 400 19.56 -19.67 9.90
CA ARG A 400 20.53 -18.69 10.42
C ARG A 400 19.87 -17.56 11.21
N GLU A 401 18.76 -17.00 10.72
CA GLU A 401 18.07 -15.87 11.36
C GLU A 401 17.24 -16.27 12.59
N THR A 402 16.78 -17.52 12.66
CA THR A 402 15.85 -17.98 13.71
C THR A 402 16.52 -18.77 14.83
N GLY A 403 17.85 -18.78 14.86
CA GLY A 403 18.67 -19.44 15.89
C GLY A 403 18.90 -20.93 15.65
N SER A 404 18.48 -21.50 14.53
CA SER A 404 18.76 -22.91 14.20
C SER A 404 20.18 -23.14 13.66
N ALA A 405 21.00 -22.10 13.52
CA ALA A 405 22.41 -22.22 13.16
C ALA A 405 23.31 -22.17 14.40
N ALA A 406 24.28 -23.08 14.49
CA ALA A 406 25.37 -22.95 15.47
C ALA A 406 26.17 -21.66 15.21
N PRO A 407 26.68 -20.98 16.26
CA PRO A 407 27.58 -19.84 16.10
C PRO A 407 28.89 -20.20 15.39
#